data_AF-A0A2W2DQ69-F1
#
_entry.id   AF-A0A2W2DQ69-F1
#
_cell.length_a   1.000
_cell.length_b   1.000
_cell.length_c   1.000
_cell.angle_alpha   90.00
_cell.angle_beta   90.00
_cell.angle_gamma   90.00
#
_symmetry.space_group_name_H-M   'P 1'
#
loop_
_entity.id
_entity.type
_entity.pdbx_description
1 polymer ?
#
loop_
_entity_poly.entity_id
_entity_poly.type
_entity_poly.pdbx_seq_one_letter_code
_entity_poly.pdbx_strand_id
1 'polypeptide(L)' 'MNETLTLHPDGRTTLRLQRRLPHPPEKVWRAITEPEHLAAWFPTTVTIDGDRISYGFGPDGRIT' A
#
# COMPACT_ATOMS: atom_id res chain seq x y z
N MET A 1 7.77 -3.62 15.73
CA MET A 1 7.62 -3.76 14.27
C MET A 1 7.85 -5.23 13.98
N ASN A 2 6.83 -5.96 13.53
CA ASN A 2 6.91 -7.41 13.33
C ASN A 2 6.76 -7.67 11.83
N GLU A 3 7.87 -7.99 11.17
CA GLU A 3 7.88 -8.48 9.79
C GLU A 3 8.12 -9.99 9.77
N THR A 4 7.52 -10.68 8.81
CA THR A 4 7.90 -12.04 8.46
C THR A 4 7.86 -12.20 6.95
N LEU A 5 8.92 -12.80 6.40
CA LEU A 5 9.03 -13.21 5.01
C LEU A 5 9.00 -14.74 4.95
N THR A 6 8.05 -15.31 4.22
CA THR A 6 7.93 -16.76 4.03
C THR A 6 8.13 -17.09 2.57
N LEU A 7 9.10 -17.96 2.28
CA LEU A 7 9.29 -18.59 0.97
C LEU A 7 8.51 -19.89 0.94
N HIS A 8 7.67 -20.06 -0.07
CA HIS A 8 6.86 -21.26 -0.26
C HIS A 8 7.55 -22.26 -1.20
N PRO A 9 7.28 -23.58 -1.06
CA PRO A 9 7.87 -24.59 -1.94
C PRO A 9 7.56 -24.43 -3.43
N ASP A 10 6.47 -23.71 -3.76
CA ASP A 10 6.07 -23.40 -5.15
C ASP A 10 6.79 -22.16 -5.72
N GLY A 11 7.76 -21.60 -4.99
CA GLY A 11 8.55 -20.44 -5.38
C GLY A 11 7.88 -19.09 -5.11
N ARG A 12 6.67 -19.06 -4.54
CA ARG A 12 6.02 -17.80 -4.14
C ARG A 12 6.56 -17.28 -2.81
N THR A 13 6.38 -15.99 -2.57
CA THR A 13 6.78 -15.32 -1.33
C THR A 13 5.60 -14.64 -0.67
N THR A 14 5.52 -14.67 0.66
CA THR A 14 4.56 -13.91 1.45
C THR A 14 5.28 -13.00 2.43
N LEU A 15 4.94 -11.70 2.39
CA LEU A 15 5.38 -10.69 3.34
C LEU A 15 4.22 -10.35 4.28
N ARG A 16 4.44 -10.47 5.59
CA ARG A 16 3.50 -10.01 6.64
C ARG A 16 4.14 -8.84 7.39
N LEU A 17 3.44 -7.71 7.45
CA LEU A 17 3.83 -6.56 8.27
C LEU A 17 2.74 -6.29 9.31
N GLN A 18 3.14 -5.98 10.54
CA GLN A 18 2.22 -5.52 11.59
C GLN A 18 2.67 -4.17 12.15
N ARG A 19 1.72 -3.23 12.24
CA ARG A 19 1.88 -1.91 12.85
C ARG A 19 0.76 -1.66 13.84
N ARG A 20 1.11 -1.09 14.99
CA ARG A 20 0.14 -0.50 15.93
C ARG A 20 0.12 1.00 15.67
N LEU A 21 -1.01 1.50 15.19
CA LEU A 21 -1.23 2.92 14.97
C LEU A 21 -2.13 3.45 16.10
N PRO A 22 -1.74 4.51 16.83
CA PRO A 22 -2.52 5.06 17.95
C PRO A 22 -3.68 5.93 17.44
N HIS A 23 -4.45 5.42 16.48
CA HIS A 23 -5.54 6.11 15.81
C HIS A 23 -6.75 5.18 15.66
N PRO A 24 -7.98 5.72 15.64
CA PRO A 24 -9.17 4.93 15.36
C PRO A 24 -9.09 4.24 13.97
N PRO A 25 -9.67 3.03 13.81
CA PRO A 25 -9.67 2.31 12.54
C PRO A 25 -10.17 3.12 11.36
N GLU A 26 -11.18 3.97 11.56
CA GLU A 26 -11.77 4.81 10.53
C GLU A 26 -10.75 5.81 9.98
N LYS A 27 -9.93 6.41 10.86
CA LYS A 27 -8.87 7.33 10.44
C LYS A 27 -7.77 6.60 9.66
N VAL A 28 -7.41 5.41 10.09
CA VAL A 28 -6.41 4.58 9.39
C VAL A 28 -6.95 4.15 8.02
N TRP A 29 -8.22 3.78 7.94
CA TRP A 29 -8.87 3.39 6.70
C TRP A 29 -8.80 4.49 5.66
N ARG A 30 -9.23 5.71 6.02
CA ARG A 30 -9.12 6.89 5.14
C ARG A 30 -7.68 7.12 4.66
N ALA A 31 -6.71 6.98 5.55
CA ALA A 31 -5.30 7.15 5.22
C ALA A 31 -4.75 6.14 4.19
N ILE A 32 -5.40 4.98 4.03
CA ILE A 32 -4.96 3.92 3.09
C ILE A 32 -5.90 3.74 1.90
N THR A 33 -7.09 4.37 1.88
CA THR A 33 -8.06 4.23 0.79
C THR A 33 -8.39 5.52 0.06
N GLU A 34 -8.19 6.69 0.68
CA GLU A 34 -8.52 7.99 0.06
C GLU A 34 -7.27 8.57 -0.62
N PRO A 35 -7.31 8.85 -1.94
CA PRO A 35 -6.15 9.34 -2.70
C PRO A 35 -5.46 10.56 -2.08
N GLU A 36 -6.24 11.51 -1.56
CA GLU A 36 -5.74 12.73 -0.90
C GLU A 36 -4.91 12.45 0.35
N HIS A 37 -5.21 11.38 1.08
CA HIS A 37 -4.44 10.97 2.25
C HIS A 37 -3.28 10.03 1.90
N LEU A 38 -3.45 9.17 0.89
CA LEU A 38 -2.37 8.35 0.35
C LEU A 38 -1.21 9.21 -0.15
N ALA A 39 -1.49 10.34 -0.82
CA ALA A 39 -0.48 11.27 -1.33
C ALA A 39 0.47 11.82 -0.25
N ALA A 40 0.10 11.75 1.03
CA ALA A 40 0.96 12.21 2.13
C ALA A 40 2.11 11.23 2.47
N TRP A 41 2.03 9.96 2.04
CA TRP A 41 3.02 8.94 2.45
C TRP A 41 3.30 7.85 1.40
N PHE A 42 2.38 7.60 0.46
CA PHE A 42 2.54 6.62 -0.59
C PHE A 42 3.43 7.18 -1.71
N PRO A 43 4.39 6.41 -2.24
CA PRO A 43 5.45 6.94 -3.11
C PRO A 43 4.99 7.32 -4.53
N THR A 44 3.69 7.36 -4.81
CA THR A 44 3.14 7.76 -6.11
C THR A 44 1.70 8.21 -5.99
N THR A 45 1.20 8.87 -7.04
CA THR A 45 -0.22 9.17 -7.20
C THR A 45 -1.04 7.90 -7.38
N VAL A 46 -2.15 7.81 -6.65
CA VAL A 46 -3.14 6.73 -6.78
C VAL A 46 -4.44 7.33 -7.30
N THR A 47 -4.99 6.76 -8.37
CA THR A 47 -6.34 7.10 -8.87
C THR A 47 -7.24 5.89 -8.74
N ILE A 48 -8.46 6.10 -8.25
CA ILE A 48 -9.46 5.05 -8.04
C ILE A 48 -10.67 5.39 -8.89
N ASP A 49 -11.03 4.49 -9.80
CA ASP A 49 -12.18 4.56 -10.71
C ASP A 49 -13.00 3.28 -10.58
N GLY A 50 -14.01 3.30 -9.70
CA GLY A 50 -14.78 2.11 -9.36
C GLY A 50 -13.91 1.03 -8.70
N ASP A 51 -13.77 -0.11 -9.37
CA ASP A 51 -12.94 -1.25 -8.96
C ASP A 51 -11.49 -1.17 -9.47
N ARG A 52 -11.18 -0.16 -10.29
CA ARG A 52 -9.87 -0.01 -10.94
C ARG A 52 -9.01 0.99 -10.20
N ILE A 53 -7.81 0.55 -9.83
CA ILE A 53 -6.77 1.37 -9.19
C ILE A 53 -5.61 1.57 -10.16
N SER A 54 -5.21 2.82 -10.40
CA SER A 54 -4.05 3.18 -11.22
C SER A 54 -2.97 3.84 -10.37
N TYR A 55 -1.70 3.51 -10.64
CA TYR A 55 -0.53 4.05 -9.95
C TYR A 55 0.33 4.86 -10.90
N GLY A 56 0.70 6.08 -10.50
CA GLY A 56 1.46 7.02 -11.32
C GLY A 56 2.97 6.76 -11.38
N PHE A 57 3.43 5.51 -11.46
CA PHE A 57 4.87 5.16 -11.49
C PHE A 57 5.53 5.39 -12.86
N GLY A 58 5.02 6.32 -13.67
CA GLY A 58 5.50 6.57 -15.04
C GLY A 58 5.47 5.32 -15.95
N PRO A 59 6.04 5.41 -17.16
CA PRO A 59 6.32 4.24 -17.98
C PRO A 59 7.23 3.27 -17.22
N ASP A 60 6.98 1.97 -17.35
CA ASP A 60 7.78 0.88 -16.77
C ASP A 60 7.85 0.79 -15.23
N GLY A 61 6.96 1.49 -14.50
CA GLY A 61 6.89 1.37 -13.04
C GLY A 61 8.09 1.97 -12.30
N ARG A 62 8.78 2.95 -12.90
CA ARG A 62 9.92 3.62 -12.27
C ARG A 62 9.44 4.65 -11.25
N ILE A 63 9.94 4.53 -10.03
CA ILE A 63 9.87 5.58 -9.02
C ILE A 63 10.96 6.60 -9.36
N THR A 64 10.59 7.81 -9.83
CA THR A 64 11.52 8.94 -10.03
C THR A 64 11.28 10.00 -8.98
#